data_AF-A0A920M8A5-F1
#
_entry.id   AF-A0A920M8A5-F1
#
_cell.length_a   1.000
_cell.length_b   1.000
_cell.length_c   1.000
_cell.angle_alpha   90.00
_cell.angle_beta   90.00
_cell.angle_gamma   90.00
#
_symmetry.space_group_name_H-M   'P 1'
#
loop_
_entity.id
_entity.type
_entity.pdbx_description
1 polymer ?
#
loop_
_entity_poly.entity_id
_entity_poly.type
_entity_poly.pdbx_seq_one_letter_code
_entity_poly.pdbx_strand_id
1 'polypeptide(L)' 'MDAERSSGLLEDLYKHTYKKDFIYEHKWTKGDLVIWDNRCVLHYAKHGYGDLRRSMLRVTTNGEVPR' A
#
# COMPACT_ATOMS: atom_id res chain seq x y z
N MET A 1 27.14 -1.30 6.27
CA MET A 1 26.53 -2.38 5.47
C MET A 1 26.99 -2.21 4.04
N ASP A 2 27.40 -3.30 3.43
CA ASP A 2 27.60 -3.43 1.99
C ASP A 2 26.27 -3.32 1.23
N ALA A 3 26.31 -2.72 0.04
CA ALA A 3 25.10 -2.41 -0.73
C ALA A 3 24.34 -3.68 -1.16
N GLU A 4 25.06 -4.75 -1.50
CA GLU A 4 24.45 -6.03 -1.90
C GLU A 4 23.66 -6.66 -0.76
N ARG A 5 24.22 -6.70 0.45
CA ARG A 5 23.51 -7.19 1.63
C ARG A 5 22.29 -6.35 1.97
N SER A 6 22.38 -5.03 1.83
CA SER A 6 21.22 -4.14 2.02
C SER A 6 20.11 -4.44 1.00
N SER A 7 20.48 -4.65 -0.26
CA SER A 7 19.52 -4.98 -1.32
C SER A 7 18.84 -6.32 -1.07
N GLY A 8 19.60 -7.35 -0.71
CA GLY A 8 19.05 -8.67 -0.40
C GLY A 8 18.07 -8.63 0.78
N LEU A 9 18.44 -7.91 1.86
CA LEU A 9 17.56 -7.75 3.02
C LEU A 9 16.25 -7.02 2.66
N LEU A 10 16.32 -5.96 1.85
CA LEU A 10 15.12 -5.25 1.40
C LEU A 10 14.23 -6.13 0.54
N GLU A 11 14.82 -6.93 -0.36
CA GLU A 11 14.06 -7.88 -1.18
C GLU A 11 13.28 -8.89 -0.33
N ASP A 12 13.92 -9.45 0.70
CA ASP A 12 13.28 -10.39 1.63
C ASP A 12 12.15 -9.74 2.43
N LEU A 13 12.38 -8.51 2.92
CA LEU A 13 11.36 -7.73 3.62
C LEU A 13 10.16 -7.45 2.71
N TYR A 14 10.40 -6.99 1.48
CA TYR A 14 9.32 -6.74 0.53
C TYR A 14 8.56 -8.03 0.22
N LYS A 15 9.25 -9.14 -0.08
CA LYS A 15 8.62 -10.47 -0.29
C LYS A 15 7.71 -10.87 0.87
N HIS A 16 8.10 -10.55 2.10
CA HIS A 16 7.26 -10.79 3.25
C HIS A 16 5.99 -9.93 3.26
N THR A 17 6.10 -8.63 2.95
CA THR A 17 4.96 -7.68 3.02
C THR A 17 3.82 -7.96 2.04
N TYR A 18 4.09 -8.51 0.84
CA TYR A 18 3.07 -8.77 -0.18
C TYR A 18 2.66 -10.25 -0.31
N LYS A 19 2.86 -11.06 0.74
CA LYS A 19 2.26 -12.41 0.82
C LYS A 19 0.74 -12.31 0.76
N LYS A 20 0.09 -13.24 0.05
CA LYS A 20 -1.37 -13.24 -0.16
C LYS A 20 -2.16 -13.18 1.14
N ASP A 21 -1.67 -13.80 2.20
CA ASP A 21 -2.33 -13.84 3.51
C ASP A 21 -2.38 -12.47 4.21
N PHE A 22 -1.56 -11.51 3.78
CA PHE A 22 -1.51 -10.15 4.32
C PHE A 22 -2.22 -9.13 3.43
N ILE A 23 -2.81 -9.57 2.31
CA ILE A 23 -3.43 -8.69 1.34
C ILE A 23 -4.94 -8.62 1.55
N TYR A 24 -5.42 -7.40 1.80
CA TYR A 24 -6.82 -7.04 1.63
C TYR A 24 -7.01 -6.35 0.28
N GLU A 25 -7.91 -6.85 -0.56
CA GLU A 25 -8.28 -6.22 -1.85
C GLU A 25 -9.69 -5.64 -1.76
N HIS A 26 -9.80 -4.31 -1.88
CA HIS A 26 -11.07 -3.61 -1.89
C HIS A 26 -11.62 -3.43 -3.32
N LYS A 27 -12.81 -3.96 -3.58
CA LYS A 27 -13.55 -3.73 -4.83
C LYS A 27 -14.45 -2.52 -4.67
N TRP A 28 -14.00 -1.38 -5.21
CA TRP A 28 -14.70 -0.10 -5.09
C TRP A 28 -16.08 -0.11 -5.75
N THR A 29 -17.05 0.44 -5.04
CA THR A 29 -18.37 0.82 -5.53
C THR A 29 -18.68 2.28 -5.17
N LYS A 30 -19.66 2.88 -5.84
CA LYS A 30 -20.00 4.29 -5.60
C LYS A 30 -20.57 4.46 -4.19
N GLY A 31 -19.94 5.32 -3.41
CA GLY A 31 -20.34 5.62 -2.02
C GLY A 31 -19.43 4.99 -0.97
N ASP A 32 -18.51 4.11 -1.36
CA ASP A 32 -17.57 3.50 -0.43
C ASP A 32 -16.60 4.53 0.16
N LEU A 33 -16.34 4.36 1.46
CA LEU A 33 -15.30 5.06 2.20
C LEU A 33 -14.39 4.00 2.83
N VAL A 34 -13.10 4.11 2.54
CA VAL A 34 -12.06 3.29 3.17
C VAL A 34 -11.16 4.19 3.99
N ILE A 35 -10.91 3.80 5.24
CA ILE A 35 -9.93 4.41 6.13
C ILE A 35 -8.84 3.37 6.35
N TRP A 36 -7.58 3.78 6.24
CA TRP A 36 -6.44 2.94 6.57
C TRP A 36 -5.44 3.71 7.43
N ASP A 37 -4.71 2.99 8.28
CA ASP A 37 -3.65 3.56 9.11
C ASP A 37 -2.32 3.57 8.34
N ASN A 38 -1.83 4.76 8.02
CA ASN A 38 -0.61 4.94 7.22
C ASN A 38 0.68 4.58 7.98
N ARG A 39 0.61 4.15 9.25
CA ARG A 39 1.77 3.70 10.03
C ARG A 39 2.04 2.20 9.91
N CYS A 40 1.01 1.41 9.65
CA CYS A 40 1.10 -0.05 9.73
C CYS A 40 0.64 -0.79 8.47
N VAL A 41 0.19 -0.07 7.44
CA VAL A 41 -0.20 -0.68 6.16
C VAL A 41 0.57 -0.10 4.97
N LEU A 42 0.79 -0.95 3.98
CA LEU A 42 1.15 -0.55 2.63
C LEU A 42 -0.10 -0.61 1.74
N HIS A 43 -0.20 0.27 0.76
CA HIS A 43 -1.30 0.25 -0.21
C HIS A 43 -0.77 0.30 -1.65
N TYR A 44 -1.49 -0.35 -2.55
CA TYR A 44 -1.15 -0.41 -3.96
C TYR A 44 -2.40 -0.15 -4.82
N ALA A 45 -2.26 0.75 -5.80
CA ALA A 45 -3.32 0.99 -6.77
C ALA A 45 -3.24 -0.06 -7.88
N LYS A 46 -4.11 -1.08 -7.80
CA LYS A 46 -4.23 -2.09 -8.86
C LYS A 46 -4.68 -1.44 -10.17
N HIS A 47 -3.84 -1.54 -11.19
CA HIS A 47 -4.20 -1.19 -12.56
C HIS A 47 -4.97 -2.35 -13.20
N GLY A 48 -5.80 -2.08 -14.22
CA GLY A 48 -6.64 -3.10 -14.85
C GLY A 48 -8.00 -2.62 -15.35
N TYR A 49 -8.24 -1.30 -15.34
CA TYR A 49 -9.47 -0.67 -15.83
C TYR A 49 -9.32 -0.01 -17.21
N GLY A 50 -8.20 -0.24 -17.90
CA GLY A 50 -7.93 0.31 -19.24
C GLY A 50 -8.03 1.83 -19.27
N ASP A 51 -8.73 2.35 -20.28
CA ASP A 51 -8.93 3.79 -20.50
C ASP A 51 -10.05 4.42 -19.64
N LEU A 52 -10.67 3.64 -18.74
CA LEU A 52 -11.73 4.17 -17.88
C LEU A 52 -11.17 5.18 -16.89
N ARG A 53 -11.84 6.33 -16.78
CA ARG A 53 -11.48 7.36 -15.80
C ARG A 53 -11.86 6.92 -14.38
N ARG A 54 -10.88 6.84 -13.49
CA ARG A 54 -11.07 6.63 -12.05
C ARG A 54 -10.58 7.84 -11.26
N SER A 55 -11.46 8.43 -10.45
CA SER A 55 -11.13 9.56 -9.57
C SER A 55 -11.56 9.24 -8.15
N MET A 56 -10.73 9.62 -7.18
CA MET A 56 -10.98 9.46 -5.75
C MET A 56 -10.54 10.72 -5.02
N LEU A 57 -11.26 11.07 -3.97
CA LEU A 57 -10.85 12.12 -3.04
C LEU A 57 -10.18 11.45 -1.84
N ARG A 58 -9.06 12.02 -1.39
CA ARG A 58 -8.35 11.55 -0.20
C ARG A 58 -8.15 12.71 0.76
N VAL A 59 -8.44 12.45 2.03
CA VAL A 59 -8.01 13.30 3.15
C VAL A 59 -6.93 12.55 3.90
N THR A 60 -5.86 13.24 4.28
CA THR A 60 -4.77 12.67 5.06
C THR A 60 -4.65 13.44 6.37
N THR A 61 -4.66 12.72 7.48
CA THR A 61 -4.45 13.30 8.81
C THR A 61 -2.96 13.52 9.05
N ASN A 62 -2.63 14.47 9.92
CA ASN A 62 -1.22 14.71 10.27
C ASN A 62 -0.66 13.54 11.09
N GLY A 63 0.63 13.25 10.91
CA GLY A 63 1.34 12.20 11.63
C GLY A 63 2.33 12.75 12.66
N GLU A 64 3.09 11.84 13.27
CA GLU A 64 4.22 12.13 14.16
C GLU A 64 5.48 11.41 13.68
N VAL A 65 6.64 11.76 14.24
CA VAL A 65 7.89 11.04 13.97
C VAL A 65 7.76 9.59 14.45
N PRO A 66 8.03 8.58 13.60
CA PRO A 66 8.02 7.18 14.01
C PRO A 66 8.97 6.91 15.18
N ARG A 67 8.56 6.07 16.14
CA ARG A 67 9.38 5.63 17.27
C ARG A 67 10.19 4.40 16.90
#